data_AF-A0A8T3A7R9-F1
#
_entry.id   AF-A0A8T3A7R9-F1
#
_cell.length_a   1.000
_cell.length_b   1.000
_cell.length_c   1.000
_cell.angle_alpha   90.00
_cell.angle_beta   90.00
_cell.angle_gamma   90.00
#
_symmetry.space_group_name_H-M   'P 1'
#
loop_
_entity.id
_entity.type
_entity.pdbx_description
1 polymer ?
#
loop_
_entity_poly.entity_id
_entity_poly.type
_entity_poly.pdbx_seq_one_letter_code
_entity_poly.pdbx_strand_id
1 'polypeptide(L)'
;MATSATSSPSGVSRDTSSEVCIPPQLKFFMANVKTMVTVQLTKDNHLIWKSQLLKLFTANNYEGYLTGDIAKPPKQLLSSDGSVTVNPLYSTWMLIDQHLASAIYSTISASLLPYILNLESTHHI
;
A
#
# COMPACT_ATOMS: atom_id res chain seq x y z
N MET A 1 -0.71 49.83 38.76
CA MET A 1 -1.58 49.19 37.74
C MET A 1 -0.68 48.73 36.61
N ALA A 2 -0.47 47.42 36.47
CA ALA A 2 0.39 46.83 35.43
C ALA A 2 -0.50 46.32 34.30
N THR A 3 -0.34 46.84 33.09
CA THR A 3 -1.08 46.41 31.90
C THR A 3 -0.29 45.34 31.15
N SER A 4 -0.80 44.12 31.21
CA SER A 4 -0.27 42.94 30.54
C SER A 4 -0.33 43.06 29.01
N ALA A 5 0.79 42.75 28.36
CA ALA A 5 0.85 42.52 26.92
C ALA A 5 0.10 41.23 26.57
N THR A 6 -0.91 41.32 25.70
CA THR A 6 -1.54 40.16 25.08
C THR A 6 -1.04 40.07 23.65
N SER A 7 -0.03 39.22 23.43
CA SER A 7 0.38 38.78 22.10
C SER A 7 -0.53 37.63 21.67
N SER A 8 -1.41 37.88 20.71
CA SER A 8 -2.14 36.81 20.00
C SER A 8 -1.17 36.03 19.11
N PRO A 9 -1.07 34.70 19.21
CA PRO A 9 -0.43 33.92 18.16
C PRO A 9 -1.47 33.74 17.04
N SER A 10 -1.24 34.44 15.92
CA SER A 10 -1.94 34.21 14.66
C SER A 10 -1.80 32.74 14.29
N GLY A 11 -2.94 32.07 14.13
CA GLY A 11 -3.03 30.67 13.76
C GLY A 11 -2.22 30.39 12.50
N VAL A 12 -1.30 29.42 12.61
CA VAL A 12 -0.62 28.81 11.47
C VAL A 12 -1.69 28.13 10.62
N SER A 13 -2.02 28.76 9.49
CA SER A 13 -2.90 28.20 8.48
C SER A 13 -2.20 27.01 7.82
N ARG A 14 -2.67 25.82 8.20
CA ARG A 14 -2.75 24.57 7.44
C ARG A 14 -1.86 24.51 6.19
N ASP A 15 -0.69 23.90 6.35
CA ASP A 15 0.01 23.25 5.25
C ASP A 15 -0.94 22.26 4.58
N THR A 16 -1.28 22.55 3.33
CA THR A 16 -2.00 21.61 2.45
C THR A 16 -0.96 20.68 1.82
N SER A 17 -0.15 20.03 2.66
CA SER A 17 0.58 18.86 2.22
C SER A 17 -0.47 17.77 2.05
N SER A 18 -0.70 17.35 0.80
CA SER A 18 -1.38 16.09 0.54
C SER A 18 -0.46 14.97 1.04
N GLU A 19 -0.33 14.85 2.36
CA GLU A 19 0.37 13.74 2.97
C GLU A 19 -0.44 12.50 2.60
N VAL A 20 0.10 11.75 1.65
CA VAL A 20 -0.32 10.39 1.36
C VAL A 20 0.02 9.57 2.61
N CYS A 21 -0.85 9.65 3.60
CA CYS A 21 -0.68 8.91 4.85
C CYS A 21 -1.02 7.46 4.57
N ILE A 22 -0.03 6.59 4.72
CA ILE A 22 -0.20 5.13 4.63
C ILE A 22 -1.34 4.73 5.57
N PRO A 23 -2.41 4.08 5.09
CA PRO A 23 -3.55 3.70 5.91
C PRO A 23 -3.11 2.90 7.14
N PRO A 24 -3.67 3.16 8.35
CA PRO A 24 -3.32 2.42 9.57
C PRO A 24 -3.46 0.90 9.41
N GLN A 25 -4.47 0.46 8.66
CA GLN A 25 -4.72 -0.94 8.34
C GLN A 25 -3.58 -1.56 7.51
N LEU A 26 -3.02 -0.80 6.56
CA LEU A 26 -1.91 -1.24 5.74
C LEU A 26 -0.62 -1.33 6.57
N LYS A 27 -0.38 -0.36 7.47
CA LYS A 27 0.75 -0.42 8.40
C LYS A 27 0.68 -1.66 9.30
N PHE A 28 -0.50 -1.93 9.87
CA PHE A 28 -0.73 -3.12 10.68
C PHE A 28 -0.49 -4.41 9.87
N PHE A 29 -1.04 -4.48 8.65
CA PHE A 29 -0.84 -5.61 7.76
C PHE A 29 0.66 -5.86 7.50
N MET A 30 1.41 -4.84 7.11
CA MET A 30 2.86 -4.98 6.84
C MET A 30 3.65 -5.43 8.07
N ALA A 31 3.30 -4.94 9.26
CA ALA A 31 3.96 -5.36 10.50
C ALA A 31 3.68 -6.83 10.86
N ASN A 32 2.49 -7.32 10.51
CA ASN A 32 2.03 -8.66 10.87
C ASN A 32 2.19 -9.69 9.75
N VAL A 33 2.51 -9.30 8.52
CA VAL A 33 2.63 -10.26 7.41
C VAL A 33 3.68 -11.35 7.70
N LYS A 34 4.82 -10.97 8.27
CA LYS A 34 5.89 -11.91 8.63
C LYS A 34 5.56 -12.80 9.82
N THR A 35 4.68 -12.34 10.71
CA THR A 35 4.26 -13.13 11.87
C THR A 35 3.12 -14.09 11.51
N MET A 36 2.27 -13.71 10.56
CA MET A 36 1.11 -14.49 10.12
C MET A 36 1.45 -15.49 9.01
N VAL A 37 2.34 -15.13 8.09
CA VAL A 37 2.88 -16.05 7.07
C VAL A 37 4.12 -16.72 7.65
N THR A 38 3.90 -17.79 8.42
CA THR A 38 4.96 -18.55 9.08
C THR A 38 5.74 -19.45 8.13
N VAL A 39 5.19 -19.71 6.94
CA VAL A 39 5.81 -20.51 5.89
C VAL A 39 6.50 -19.58 4.90
N GLN A 40 7.83 -19.63 4.83
CA GLN A 40 8.55 -18.95 3.77
C GLN A 40 8.38 -19.70 2.44
N LEU A 41 8.12 -19.01 1.33
CA LEU A 41 7.98 -19.65 0.02
C LEU A 41 9.29 -20.34 -0.37
N THR A 42 9.20 -21.63 -0.65
CA THR A 42 10.22 -22.47 -1.26
C THR A 42 9.60 -23.19 -2.46
N LYS A 43 10.44 -23.80 -3.30
CA LYS A 43 10.00 -24.52 -4.50
C LYS A 43 9.00 -25.67 -4.22
N ASP A 44 9.01 -26.21 -3.00
CA ASP A 44 8.24 -27.40 -2.63
C ASP A 44 6.95 -27.07 -1.87
N ASN A 45 6.74 -25.81 -1.46
CA ASN A 45 5.63 -25.43 -0.56
C ASN A 45 4.70 -24.33 -1.11
N HIS A 46 4.77 -24.05 -2.42
CA HIS A 46 4.02 -22.96 -3.06
C HIS A 46 2.52 -22.98 -2.75
N LEU A 47 1.86 -24.15 -2.76
CA LEU A 47 0.42 -24.24 -2.47
C LEU A 47 0.07 -23.86 -1.02
N ILE A 48 0.92 -24.25 -0.07
CA ILE A 48 0.72 -23.95 1.36
C ILE A 48 0.95 -22.47 1.61
N TRP A 49 2.06 -21.93 1.07
CA TRP A 49 2.37 -20.51 1.12
C TRP A 49 1.26 -19.65 0.52
N LYS A 50 0.79 -20.00 -0.69
CA LYS A 50 -0.29 -19.28 -1.38
C LYS A 50 -1.60 -19.31 -0.59
N SER A 51 -1.93 -20.43 0.04
CA SER A 51 -3.14 -20.55 0.88
C SER A 51 -3.06 -19.65 2.12
N GLN A 52 -1.91 -19.58 2.79
CA GLN A 52 -1.72 -18.67 3.92
C GLN A 52 -1.80 -17.21 3.50
N LEU A 53 -1.16 -16.87 2.37
CA LEU A 53 -1.18 -15.52 1.82
C LEU A 53 -2.61 -15.09 1.48
N LEU A 54 -3.35 -15.92 0.74
CA LEU A 54 -4.72 -15.63 0.35
C LEU A 54 -5.62 -15.40 1.57
N LYS A 55 -5.54 -16.27 2.60
CA LYS A 55 -6.31 -16.11 3.85
C LYS A 55 -5.99 -14.79 4.55
N LEU A 56 -4.71 -14.43 4.63
CA LEU A 56 -4.27 -13.19 5.27
C LEU A 56 -4.78 -11.95 4.51
N PHE A 57 -4.68 -11.95 3.18
CA PHE A 57 -5.18 -10.85 2.35
C PHE A 57 -6.69 -10.72 2.42
N THR A 58 -7.42 -11.84 2.39
CA THR A 58 -8.88 -11.88 2.54
C THR A 58 -9.30 -11.29 3.89
N ALA A 59 -8.63 -11.68 4.99
CA ALA A 59 -8.92 -11.17 6.33
C ALA A 59 -8.71 -9.66 6.48
N ASN A 60 -7.89 -9.04 5.60
CA ASN A 60 -7.58 -7.62 5.62
C ASN A 60 -8.22 -6.83 4.45
N ASN A 61 -9.13 -7.44 3.69
CA ASN A 61 -9.77 -6.85 2.50
C ASN A 61 -8.80 -6.42 1.38
N TYR A 62 -7.65 -7.10 1.26
CA TYR A 62 -6.68 -6.86 0.19
C TYR A 62 -6.70 -7.93 -0.92
N GLU A 63 -7.56 -8.95 -0.81
CA GLU A 63 -7.67 -10.04 -1.80
C GLU A 63 -7.83 -9.53 -3.23
N GLY A 64 -8.60 -8.45 -3.44
CA GLY A 64 -8.80 -7.85 -4.75
C GLY A 64 -7.52 -7.33 -5.43
N TYR A 65 -6.45 -7.05 -4.69
CA TYR A 65 -5.13 -6.72 -5.24
C TYR A 65 -4.35 -7.96 -5.71
N LEU A 66 -4.64 -9.14 -5.15
CA LEU A 66 -4.08 -10.42 -5.61
C LEU A 66 -4.85 -10.96 -6.82
N THR A 67 -6.18 -10.93 -6.77
CA THR A 67 -7.04 -11.48 -7.84
C THR A 67 -7.12 -10.57 -9.06
N GLY A 68 -6.82 -9.27 -8.89
CA GLY A 68 -6.97 -8.27 -9.93
C GLY A 68 -8.39 -7.68 -10.03
N ASP A 69 -9.29 -8.06 -9.12
CA ASP A 69 -10.65 -7.50 -9.04
C ASP A 69 -10.63 -5.99 -8.78
N ILE A 70 -9.62 -5.50 -8.05
CA ILE A 70 -9.38 -4.06 -7.87
C ILE A 70 -8.53 -3.57 -9.03
N ALA A 71 -9.20 -3.19 -10.12
CA ALA A 71 -8.55 -2.67 -11.31
C ALA A 71 -7.70 -1.42 -11.02
N LYS A 72 -6.52 -1.37 -11.65
CA LYS A 72 -5.60 -0.23 -11.63
C LYS A 72 -6.30 1.01 -12.22
N PRO A 73 -6.51 2.08 -11.43
CA PRO A 73 -7.15 3.29 -11.94
C PRO A 73 -6.31 3.97 -13.05
N PRO A 74 -6.92 4.79 -13.91
CA PRO A 74 -6.18 5.62 -14.85
C PRO A 74 -5.22 6.55 -14.12
N LYS A 75 -3.97 6.66 -14.60
CA LYS A 75 -2.92 7.54 -14.02
C LYS A 75 -3.34 9.01 -14.01
N GLN A 76 -4.03 9.42 -15.06
CA GLN A 76 -4.42 10.80 -15.31
C GLN A 76 -5.89 10.85 -15.68
N LEU A 77 -6.56 11.92 -15.26
CA LEU A 77 -7.93 12.25 -15.62
C LEU A 77 -7.89 13.44 -16.58
N LEU A 78 -8.65 13.34 -17.67
CA LEU A 78 -8.90 14.43 -18.59
C LEU A 78 -10.19 15.13 -18.17
N SER A 79 -10.07 16.40 -17.80
CA SER A 79 -11.21 17.25 -17.47
C SER A 79 -11.89 17.77 -18.75
N SER A 80 -13.14 18.20 -18.63
CA SER A 80 -13.94 18.72 -19.77
C SER A 80 -13.37 20.01 -20.38
N ASP A 81 -12.48 20.70 -19.67
CA ASP A 81 -11.74 21.88 -20.14
C ASP A 81 -10.43 21.53 -20.86
N GLY A 82 -10.12 20.24 -21.04
CA GLY A 82 -8.89 19.74 -21.65
C GLY A 82 -7.69 19.70 -20.70
N SER A 83 -7.87 20.05 -19.42
CA SER A 83 -6.80 19.93 -18.42
C SER A 83 -6.54 18.48 -18.03
N VAL A 84 -5.27 18.13 -17.83
CA VAL A 84 -4.84 16.80 -17.39
C VAL A 84 -4.44 16.87 -15.93
N THR A 85 -5.10 16.10 -15.08
CA THR A 85 -4.80 16.03 -13.64
C THR A 85 -4.40 14.62 -13.24
N VAL A 86 -3.52 14.49 -12.24
CA VAL A 86 -3.15 13.18 -11.70
C VAL A 86 -4.33 12.62 -10.91
N ASN A 87 -4.68 11.35 -11.17
CA ASN A 87 -5.76 10.72 -10.44
C ASN A 87 -5.31 10.37 -9.01
N PRO A 88 -5.90 10.97 -7.96
CA PRO A 88 -5.54 10.61 -6.58
C PRO A 88 -5.81 9.13 -6.27
N LEU A 89 -6.81 8.52 -6.89
CA LEU A 89 -7.10 7.08 -6.74
C LEU A 89 -5.98 6.21 -7.29
N TYR A 90 -5.31 6.64 -8.37
CA TYR A 90 -4.14 5.94 -8.89
C TYR A 90 -3.00 5.95 -7.86
N SER A 91 -2.72 7.11 -7.27
CA SER A 91 -1.66 7.25 -6.26
C SER A 91 -1.93 6.37 -5.04
N THR A 92 -3.17 6.35 -4.54
CA THR A 92 -3.57 5.48 -3.42
C THR A 92 -3.48 4.00 -3.78
N TRP A 93 -3.99 3.61 -4.97
CA TRP A 93 -3.91 2.23 -5.43
C TRP A 93 -2.46 1.75 -5.54
N MET A 94 -1.59 2.57 -6.14
CA MET A 94 -0.18 2.26 -6.33
C MET A 94 0.56 2.15 -4.99
N LEU A 95 0.27 3.04 -4.04
CA LEU A 95 0.83 2.97 -2.70
C LEU A 95 0.48 1.65 -2.01
N ILE A 96 -0.80 1.27 -2.04
CA ILE A 96 -1.27 0.03 -1.43
C ILE A 96 -0.62 -1.18 -2.12
N ASP A 97 -0.69 -1.26 -3.45
CA ASP A 97 -0.11 -2.35 -4.23
C ASP A 97 1.39 -2.54 -3.94
N GLN A 98 2.19 -1.47 -3.88
CA GLN A 98 3.63 -1.59 -3.62
C GLN A 98 3.96 -2.04 -2.19
N HIS A 99 3.17 -1.61 -1.21
CA HIS A 99 3.31 -2.10 0.16
C HIS A 99 2.93 -3.57 0.29
N LEU A 100 1.86 -4.00 -0.40
CA LEU A 100 1.47 -5.41 -0.44
C LEU A 100 2.54 -6.26 -1.14
N ALA A 101 3.05 -5.83 -2.29
CA ALA A 101 4.15 -6.49 -2.98
C ALA A 101 5.38 -6.62 -2.07
N SER A 102 5.78 -5.53 -1.40
CA SER A 102 6.89 -5.53 -0.44
C SER A 102 6.68 -6.52 0.71
N ALA A 103 5.45 -6.60 1.22
CA ALA A 103 5.06 -7.55 2.26
C ALA A 103 5.19 -9.01 1.76
N ILE A 104 4.75 -9.30 0.53
CA ILE A 104 4.86 -10.62 -0.09
C ILE A 104 6.32 -11.00 -0.32
N TYR A 105 7.15 -10.11 -0.89
CA TYR A 105 8.59 -10.32 -1.07
C TYR A 105 9.28 -10.71 0.24
N SER A 106 8.82 -10.16 1.36
CA SER A 106 9.36 -10.46 2.67
C SER A 106 9.07 -11.89 3.18
N THR A 107 8.13 -12.59 2.55
CA THR A 107 7.75 -13.98 2.83
C THR A 107 8.35 -14.99 1.86
N ILE A 108 9.12 -14.54 0.87
CA ILE A 108 9.74 -15.38 -0.16
C ILE A 108 11.18 -15.73 0.24
N SER A 109 11.65 -16.93 -0.08
CA SER A 109 13.06 -17.28 0.13
C SER A 109 13.98 -16.46 -0.77
N ALA A 110 15.16 -16.09 -0.25
CA ALA A 110 16.14 -15.32 -1.02
C ALA A 110 16.56 -16.00 -2.34
N SER A 111 16.49 -17.33 -2.38
CA SER A 111 16.75 -18.14 -3.58
C SER A 111 15.72 -17.97 -4.70
N LEU A 112 14.50 -17.54 -4.38
CA LEU A 112 13.41 -17.35 -5.34
C LEU A 112 13.18 -15.88 -5.71
N LEU A 113 13.67 -14.94 -4.90
CA LEU A 113 13.56 -13.49 -5.18
C LEU A 113 14.01 -13.09 -6.60
N PRO A 114 15.15 -13.55 -7.14
CA PRO A 114 15.60 -13.17 -8.49
C PRO A 114 14.59 -13.48 -9.61
N TYR A 115 13.72 -14.47 -9.40
CA TYR A 115 12.73 -14.89 -10.39
C TYR A 115 11.44 -14.07 -10.33
N ILE A 116 11.23 -13.33 -9.23
CA ILE A 116 9.97 -12.64 -8.90
C ILE A 116 10.16 -11.12 -8.93
N LEU A 117 11.41 -10.62 -8.81
CA LEU A 117 11.75 -9.19 -8.79
C LEU A 117 11.31 -8.38 -10.02
N ASN A 118 11.05 -9.03 -11.16
CA ASN A 118 10.59 -8.34 -12.39
C ASN A 118 9.08 -8.11 -12.42
N LEU A 119 8.34 -8.48 -11.37
CA LEU A 119 6.89 -8.39 -11.32
C LEU A 119 6.49 -7.03 -10.73
N GLU A 120 5.84 -6.20 -11.55
CA GLU A 120 5.51 -4.81 -11.20
C GLU A 120 4.29 -4.64 -10.28
N SER A 121 3.49 -5.69 -10.08
CA SER A 121 2.26 -5.62 -9.26
C SER A 121 2.06 -6.91 -8.47
N THR A 122 1.42 -6.76 -7.31
CA THR A 122 1.00 -7.84 -6.42
C THR A 122 0.26 -8.96 -7.15
N HIS A 123 -0.57 -8.62 -8.15
CA HIS A 123 -1.31 -9.58 -8.96
C HIS A 123 -0.42 -10.58 -9.72
N HIS A 124 0.79 -10.17 -10.09
CA HIS A 124 1.69 -10.99 -10.91
C HIS A 124 2.60 -11.91 -10.07
N ILE A 125 2.62 -11.75 -8.74
CA ILE A 125 3.40 -12.54 -7.78
C ILE A 125 2.65 -13.84 -7.43
#